data_AF-A0AB34LDN8-F1
#
_entry.id   AF-A0AB34LDN8-F1
#
_cell.length_a   1.000
_cell.length_b   1.000
_cell.length_c   1.000
_cell.angle_alpha   90.00
_cell.angle_beta   90.00
_cell.angle_gamma   90.00
#
_symmetry.space_group_name_H-M   'P 1'
#
loop_
_entity.id
_entity.type
_entity.pdbx_description
1 polymer ?
#
loop_
_entity_poly.entity_id
_entity_poly.type
_entity_poly.pdbx_seq_one_letter_code
_entity_poly.pdbx_strand_id
1 'polypeptide(L)' 'MDDLIFGENFDGKNLDTLTPLTKKRFDYLCKRIKELDPYATI' A
#
# COMPACT_ATOMS: atom_id res chain seq x y z
N MET A 1 -1.00 -6.51 5.46
CA MET A 1 -1.47 -5.10 5.42
C MET A 1 -0.24 -4.21 5.34
N ASP A 2 0.71 -4.39 6.25
CA ASP A 2 1.93 -3.58 6.32
C ASP A 2 2.81 -3.68 5.08
N ASP A 3 3.03 -4.88 4.52
CA ASP A 3 3.82 -5.04 3.29
C ASP A 3 3.23 -4.30 2.08
N LEU A 4 1.91 -4.12 2.07
CA LEU A 4 1.23 -3.42 0.98
C LEU A 4 1.48 -1.90 1.04
N ILE A 5 1.59 -1.36 2.25
CA ILE A 5 1.80 0.06 2.52
C ILE A 5 3.29 0.40 2.49
N PHE A 6 4.09 -0.33 3.28
CA PHE A 6 5.50 -0.06 3.53
C PHE A 6 6.45 -0.83 2.59
N GLY A 7 5.94 -1.86 1.92
CA GLY A 7 6.75 -2.75 1.10
C GLY A 7 7.24 -3.97 1.86
N GLU A 8 7.60 -5.03 1.12
CA GLU A 8 7.94 -6.35 1.66
C GLU A 8 9.19 -6.35 2.57
N ASN A 9 10.05 -5.34 2.46
CA ASN A 9 11.32 -5.29 3.18
C ASN A 9 11.32 -4.33 4.39
N PHE A 10 10.19 -3.71 4.73
CA PHE A 10 10.17 -2.73 5.82
C PHE A 10 10.33 -3.41 7.17
N ASP A 11 11.37 -3.05 7.91
CA ASP A 11 11.71 -3.63 9.21
C ASP A 11 10.94 -3.00 10.40
N GLY A 12 10.04 -2.05 10.13
CA GLY A 12 9.24 -1.36 11.13
C GLY A 12 9.97 -0.25 11.90
N LYS A 13 11.26 -0.01 11.63
CA LYS A 13 12.09 0.95 12.37
C LYS A 13 12.89 1.88 11.47
N ASN A 14 13.51 1.34 10.43
CA ASN A 14 14.36 2.05 9.49
C ASN A 14 13.58 2.41 8.23
N LEU A 15 13.35 3.71 8.01
CA LEU A 15 12.64 4.23 6.85
C LEU A 15 13.36 3.95 5.52
N ASP A 16 14.67 3.71 5.54
CA ASP A 16 15.42 3.34 4.33
C ASP A 16 15.07 1.94 3.81
N THR A 17 14.43 1.11 4.64
CA THR A 17 13.95 -0.22 4.25
C THR A 17 12.57 -0.16 3.55
N LEU A 18 11.97 1.03 3.45
CA LEU A 18 10.73 1.23 2.71
C LEU A 18 10.94 0.91 1.23
N THR A 19 10.12 0.00 0.71
CA THR A 19 10.17 -0.30 -0.71
C THR A 19 9.40 0.78 -1.47
N PRO A 20 10.01 1.44 -2.48
CA PRO A 20 9.34 2.47 -3.27
C PRO A 20 7.98 2.03 -3.79
N LEU A 21 7.02 2.95 -3.81
CA LEU A 21 5.69 2.68 -4.31
C LEU A 21 5.73 2.52 -5.83
N THR A 22 5.52 1.29 -6.30
CA THR A 22 5.42 1.00 -7.74
C THR A 22 4.01 1.26 -8.24
N LYS A 23 3.86 1.56 -9.54
CA LYS A 23 2.55 1.73 -10.17
C LYS A 23 1.63 0.53 -9.96
N LYS A 24 2.16 -0.70 -10.06
CA LYS A 24 1.39 -1.93 -9.80
C LYS A 24 0.83 -1.98 -8.38
N ARG A 25 1.64 -1.60 -7.39
CA ARG A 25 1.23 -1.60 -5.98
C ARG A 25 0.20 -0.49 -5.71
N PHE A 26 0.36 0.67 -6.34
CA PHE A 26 -0.63 1.75 -6.31
C PHE A 26 -1.97 1.34 -6.93
N ASP A 27 -1.97 0.77 -8.14
CA ASP A 27 -3.21 0.33 -8.80
C ASP A 27 -3.94 -0.73 -7.98
N TYR A 28 -3.20 -1.65 -7.34
CA TYR A 28 -3.76 -2.64 -6.43
C TYR A 28 -4.38 -1.99 -5.18
N LEU A 29 -3.70 -1.02 -4.56
CA LEU A 29 -4.24 -0.27 -3.43
C LEU A 29 -5.56 0.43 -3.79
N CYS A 30 -5.61 1.10 -4.94
CA CYS A 30 -6.83 1.74 -5.43
C CYS A 30 -7.97 0.72 -5.63
N LYS A 31 -7.66 -0.48 -6.15
CA LYS A 31 -8.66 -1.55 -6.29
C LYS A 31 -9.19 -1.99 -4.93
N ARG A 32 -8.32 -2.23 -3.96
CA ARG A 32 -8.69 -2.63 -2.59
C ARG A 32 -9.55 -1.59 -1.89
N ILE A 33 -9.21 -0.31 -2.04
CA ILE A 33 -10.01 0.80 -1.49
C ILE A 33 -11.41 0.80 -2.12
N LYS A 34 -11.52 0.67 -3.46
CA LYS A 34 -12.82 0.58 -4.14
C LYS A 34 -13.65 -0.65 -3.75
N GLU A 35 -13.01 -1.77 -3.43
CA GLU A 35 -13.71 -2.97 -2.94
C GLU A 35 -14.28 -2.75 -1.53
N LEU A 36 -13.55 -2.04 -0.67
CA LEU A 36 -13.94 -1.76 0.71
C LEU A 36 -14.93 -0.58 0.82
N ASP A 37 -14.78 0.40 -0.06
CA ASP A 37 -15.60 1.59 -0.15
C ASP A 37 -16.00 1.84 -1.62
N PRO A 38 -17.05 1.15 -2.10
CA PRO A 38 -17.52 1.25 -3.48
C PRO A 38 -17.98 2.66 -3.86
N TYR A 39 -18.32 3.47 -2.86
CA TYR A 39 -18.90 4.78 -3.03
C TYR A 39 -17.89 5.92 -2.80
N ALA A 40 -16.62 5.58 -2.50
CA ALA A 40 -15.56 6.55 -2.21
C ALA A 40 -16.01 7.63 -1.20
N THR A 41 -16.59 7.17 -0.11
CA THR A 41 -17.12 7.98 0.99
C THR A 41 -16.10 8.32 2.07
N ILE A 42 -14.90 7.73 2.01
CA ILE A 42 -13.73 8.08 2.85
C ILE A 42 -12.79 9.04 2.12
#